data_AF-A0AAV0WL24-F1
#
_entry.id   AF-A0AAV0WL24-F1
#
_cell.length_a   1.000
_cell.length_b   1.000
_cell.length_c   1.000
_cell.angle_alpha   90.00
_cell.angle_beta   90.00
_cell.angle_gamma   90.00
#
_symmetry.space_group_name_H-M   'P 1'
#
loop_
_entity.id
_entity.type
_entity.pdbx_description
1 polymer ?
#
loop_
_entity_poly.entity_id
_entity_poly.type
_entity_poly.pdbx_seq_one_letter_code
_entity_poly.pdbx_strand_id
1 'polypeptide(L)'
;MSSLAKKQKLMLNLLLLQEADEEHAIIKHVILCDAEKNKTHDMFLARKTEGFFSILIEKHLWRDEKKFREFFRVSCDQFHYILNIIEEDFKTSPSIKIPEPITAAEKLAITLRYL
;
A
#
# COMPACT_ATOMS: atom_id res chain seq x y z
N MET A 1 49.86 35.50 0.67
CA MET A 1 49.63 34.03 0.73
C MET A 1 50.41 33.36 -0.39
N SER A 2 51.24 32.36 -0.10
CA SER A 2 52.08 31.68 -1.10
C SER A 2 51.23 30.99 -2.18
N SER A 3 51.72 30.95 -3.42
CA SER A 3 51.06 30.28 -4.56
C SER A 3 50.72 28.82 -4.25
N LEU A 4 51.55 28.16 -3.45
CA LEU A 4 51.38 26.78 -3.00
C LEU A 4 50.14 26.62 -2.08
N ALA A 5 49.95 27.53 -1.13
CA ALA A 5 48.79 27.48 -0.22
C ALA A 5 47.45 27.68 -0.97
N LYS A 6 47.44 28.49 -2.04
CA LYS A 6 46.27 28.66 -2.91
C LYS A 6 45.94 27.38 -3.67
N LYS A 7 46.95 26.67 -4.20
CA LYS A 7 46.77 25.39 -4.89
C LYS A 7 46.27 24.30 -3.94
N GLN A 8 46.82 24.22 -2.73
CA GLN A 8 46.38 23.26 -1.72
C GLN A 8 44.90 23.48 -1.31
N LYS A 9 44.49 24.74 -1.10
CA LYS A 9 43.10 25.07 -0.80
C LYS A 9 42.14 24.71 -1.94
N LEU A 10 42.55 24.95 -3.20
CA LEU A 10 41.76 24.57 -4.37
C LEU A 10 41.59 23.04 -4.45
N MET A 11 42.67 22.30 -4.21
CA MET A 11 42.66 20.83 -4.26
C MET A 11 41.75 20.24 -3.17
N LEU A 12 41.78 20.81 -1.96
CA LEU A 12 40.89 20.40 -0.87
C LEU A 12 39.42 20.65 -1.20
N ASN A 13 39.08 21.81 -1.77
CA ASN A 13 37.70 22.10 -2.18
C ASN A 13 37.19 21.14 -3.26
N LEU A 14 38.05 20.75 -4.21
CA LEU A 14 37.68 19.78 -5.24
C LEU A 14 37.43 18.39 -4.66
N LEU A 15 38.25 17.96 -3.70
CA LEU A 15 38.05 16.68 -3.00
C LEU A 15 36.74 16.66 -2.20
N LEU A 16 36.43 17.74 -1.48
CA LEU A 16 35.19 17.86 -0.72
C LEU A 16 33.94 17.87 -1.61
N LEU A 17 34.02 18.51 -2.78
CA LEU A 17 32.93 18.49 -3.76
C LEU A 17 32.72 17.08 -4.31
N GLN A 18 33.80 16.38 -4.62
CA GLN A 18 33.74 15.01 -5.13
C GLN A 18 33.11 14.06 -4.10
N GLU A 19 33.50 14.16 -2.82
CA GLU A 19 32.93 13.36 -1.73
C GLU A 19 31.43 13.63 -1.55
N ALA A 20 31.01 14.90 -1.61
CA ALA A 20 29.61 15.27 -1.53
C ALA A 20 28.78 14.74 -2.71
N ASP A 21 29.34 14.78 -3.92
CA ASP A 21 28.69 14.24 -5.13
C ASP A 21 28.55 12.71 -5.07
N GLU A 22 29.58 12.01 -4.58
CA GLU A 22 29.56 10.56 -4.36
C GLU A 22 28.51 10.16 -3.31
N GLU A 23 28.43 10.89 -2.19
CA GLU A 23 27.40 10.68 -1.16
C GLU A 23 25.98 10.87 -1.74
N HIS A 24 25.77 11.92 -2.53
CA HIS A 24 24.49 12.17 -3.20
C HIS A 24 24.12 11.06 -4.19
N ALA A 25 25.10 10.52 -4.93
CA ALA A 25 24.87 9.42 -5.85
C ALA A 25 24.45 8.14 -5.12
N ILE A 26 25.06 7.84 -3.97
CA ILE A 26 24.69 6.68 -3.13
C ILE A 26 23.28 6.84 -2.58
N ILE A 27 22.95 8.00 -2.01
CA ILE A 27 21.59 8.29 -1.48
C ILE A 27 20.55 8.12 -2.59
N LYS A 28 20.81 8.69 -3.78
CA LYS A 28 19.92 8.58 -4.93
C LYS A 28 19.73 7.12 -5.36
N HIS A 29 20.80 6.33 -5.39
CA HIS A 29 20.74 4.92 -5.76
C HIS A 29 19.93 4.11 -4.74
N VAL A 30 20.13 4.34 -3.43
CA VAL A 30 19.36 3.66 -2.37
C VAL A 30 17.86 4.00 -2.47
N ILE A 31 17.52 5.28 -2.61
CA ILE A 31 16.13 5.73 -2.74
C ILE A 31 15.46 5.13 -3.98
N LEU A 32 16.14 5.13 -5.14
CA LEU A 32 15.60 4.59 -6.39
C LEU A 32 15.45 3.06 -6.34
N CYS A 33 16.44 2.35 -5.80
CA CYS A 33 16.36 0.89 -5.66
C CYS A 33 15.24 0.45 -4.71
N ASP A 34 14.99 1.19 -3.63
CA ASP A 34 13.89 0.88 -2.72
C ASP A 34 12.52 1.21 -3.32
N ALA A 35 12.43 2.25 -4.15
CA ALA A 35 11.21 2.60 -4.87
C ALA A 35 10.81 1.53 -5.92
N GLU A 36 11.78 0.93 -6.61
CA GLU A 36 11.52 -0.12 -7.59
C GLU A 36 11.22 -1.48 -6.94
N LYS A 37 11.86 -1.82 -5.82
CA LYS A 37 11.64 -3.09 -5.11
C LYS A 37 10.31 -3.16 -4.36
N ASN A 38 9.77 -2.02 -3.94
CA ASN A 38 8.53 -1.93 -3.17
C ASN A 38 7.32 -1.51 -4.02
N LYS A 39 7.39 -1.66 -5.35
CA LYS A 39 6.23 -1.39 -6.20
C LYS A 39 5.11 -2.38 -5.90
N THR A 40 4.02 -1.87 -5.33
CA THR A 40 2.75 -2.60 -5.22
C THR A 40 2.37 -3.12 -6.60
N HIS A 41 2.13 -4.43 -6.70
CA HIS A 41 1.72 -5.03 -7.96
C HIS A 41 0.40 -4.40 -8.46
N ASP A 42 0.31 -4.10 -9.76
CA ASP A 42 -0.81 -3.38 -10.38
C ASP A 42 -2.18 -4.01 -10.08
N MET A 43 -2.24 -5.35 -10.03
CA MET A 43 -3.43 -6.11 -9.61
C MET A 43 -4.01 -5.62 -8.26
N PHE A 44 -3.17 -5.32 -7.27
CA PHE A 44 -3.65 -4.84 -5.97
C PHE A 44 -4.23 -3.42 -6.07
N LEU A 45 -3.67 -2.58 -6.94
CA LEU A 45 -4.17 -1.23 -7.20
C LEU A 45 -5.51 -1.29 -7.96
N ALA A 46 -5.62 -2.16 -8.97
CA ALA A 46 -6.82 -2.35 -9.76
C ALA A 46 -7.99 -2.95 -8.96
N ARG A 47 -7.73 -3.61 -7.83
CA ARG A 47 -8.75 -4.22 -6.97
C ARG A 47 -9.82 -3.24 -6.50
N LYS A 48 -9.49 -1.97 -6.28
CA LYS A 48 -10.49 -0.95 -5.90
C LYS A 48 -11.49 -0.62 -7.01
N THR A 49 -11.07 -0.76 -8.27
CA THR A 49 -11.89 -0.42 -9.43
C THR A 49 -12.58 -1.65 -10.03
N GLU A 50 -11.90 -2.79 -10.02
CA GLU A 50 -12.30 -4.05 -10.68
C GLU A 50 -12.77 -5.12 -9.69
N GLY A 51 -12.43 -4.97 -8.41
CA GLY A 51 -12.69 -5.97 -7.39
C GLY A 51 -14.18 -6.25 -7.23
N PHE A 52 -14.50 -7.54 -7.13
CA PHE A 52 -15.86 -8.02 -6.92
C PHE A 52 -16.55 -7.32 -5.73
N PHE A 53 -15.83 -7.08 -4.64
CA PHE A 53 -16.38 -6.39 -3.47
C PHE A 53 -16.75 -4.95 -3.80
N SER A 54 -15.81 -4.16 -4.29
CA SER A 54 -16.01 -2.75 -4.64
C SER A 54 -17.05 -2.52 -5.74
N ILE A 55 -17.20 -3.47 -6.68
CA ILE A 55 -18.22 -3.37 -7.72
C ILE A 55 -19.55 -3.91 -7.21
N LEU A 56 -19.65 -5.21 -6.93
CA LEU A 56 -20.95 -5.83 -6.69
C LEU A 56 -21.51 -5.45 -5.33
N ILE A 57 -20.70 -5.59 -4.28
CA ILE A 57 -21.20 -5.42 -2.91
C ILE A 57 -21.43 -3.94 -2.64
N GLU A 58 -20.40 -3.11 -2.85
CA GLU A 58 -20.47 -1.71 -2.46
C GLU A 58 -21.44 -0.87 -3.30
N LYS A 59 -21.44 -1.08 -4.64
CA LYS A 59 -22.26 -0.25 -5.54
C LYS A 59 -23.69 -0.75 -5.70
N HIS A 60 -23.91 -2.07 -5.59
CA HIS A 60 -25.19 -2.68 -5.90
C HIS A 60 -25.87 -3.28 -4.68
N LEU A 61 -25.25 -4.27 -4.04
CA LEU A 61 -25.94 -5.07 -3.01
C LEU A 61 -26.26 -4.27 -1.75
N TRP A 62 -25.40 -3.35 -1.29
CA TRP A 62 -25.72 -2.51 -0.12
C TRP A 62 -26.97 -1.64 -0.26
N ARG A 63 -27.44 -1.40 -1.50
CA ARG A 63 -28.64 -0.58 -1.77
C ARG A 63 -29.89 -1.42 -1.99
N ASP A 64 -29.76 -2.74 -2.10
CA ASP A 64 -30.86 -3.66 -2.35
C ASP A 64 -30.81 -4.78 -1.31
N GLU A 65 -31.47 -4.54 -0.18
CA GLU A 65 -31.54 -5.48 0.96
C GLU A 65 -32.04 -6.86 0.53
N LYS A 66 -32.99 -6.92 -0.41
CA LYS A 66 -33.53 -8.18 -0.90
C LYS A 66 -32.45 -8.96 -1.63
N LYS A 67 -31.74 -8.32 -2.56
CA LYS A 67 -30.64 -8.96 -3.30
C LYS A 67 -29.46 -9.27 -2.41
N PHE A 68 -29.13 -8.41 -1.45
CA PHE A 68 -28.10 -8.66 -0.45
C PHE A 68 -28.40 -9.95 0.34
N ARG A 69 -29.64 -10.08 0.82
CA ARG A 69 -30.09 -11.25 1.57
C ARG A 69 -30.14 -12.52 0.71
N GLU A 70 -30.59 -12.42 -0.54
CA GLU A 70 -30.51 -13.54 -1.49
C GLU A 70 -29.05 -13.96 -1.75
N PHE A 71 -28.13 -12.99 -1.76
CA PHE A 71 -26.71 -13.21 -2.07
C PHE A 71 -25.92 -13.82 -0.90
N PHE A 72 -26.09 -13.30 0.32
CA PHE A 72 -25.32 -13.71 1.51
C PHE A 72 -26.10 -14.56 2.50
N ARG A 73 -27.42 -14.75 2.30
CA ARG A 73 -28.33 -15.43 3.23
C ARG A 73 -28.42 -14.78 4.63
N VAL A 74 -27.95 -13.53 4.75
CA VAL A 74 -28.04 -12.69 5.95
C VAL A 74 -28.50 -11.28 5.57
N SER A 75 -29.11 -10.54 6.49
CA SER A 75 -29.43 -9.12 6.26
C SER A 75 -28.18 -8.23 6.30
N CYS A 76 -28.27 -7.00 5.78
CA CYS A 76 -27.19 -6.03 5.94
C CYS A 76 -26.84 -5.80 7.42
N ASP A 77 -27.84 -5.70 8.30
CA ASP A 77 -27.60 -5.52 9.74
C ASP A 77 -26.86 -6.71 10.37
N GLN A 78 -27.23 -7.93 10.00
CA GLN A 78 -26.55 -9.14 10.47
C GLN A 78 -25.11 -9.19 9.96
N PHE A 79 -24.87 -8.81 8.70
CA PHE A 79 -23.53 -8.72 8.14
C PHE A 79 -22.66 -7.74 8.94
N HIS A 80 -23.14 -6.52 9.18
CA HIS A 80 -22.39 -5.51 9.94
C HIS A 80 -22.21 -5.90 11.41
N TYR A 81 -23.20 -6.55 12.02
CA TYR A 81 -23.09 -7.07 13.37
C TYR A 81 -21.99 -8.12 13.49
N ILE A 82 -21.96 -9.10 12.58
CA ILE A 82 -20.90 -10.12 12.53
C ILE A 82 -19.55 -9.45 12.29
N LEU A 83 -19.48 -8.54 11.32
CA LEU A 83 -18.26 -7.80 11.01
C LEU A 83 -17.71 -7.10 12.26
N ASN A 84 -18.54 -6.37 12.99
CA ASN A 84 -18.13 -5.64 14.20
C ASN A 84 -17.61 -6.56 15.32
N ILE A 85 -18.03 -7.83 15.36
CA ILE A 85 -17.50 -8.81 16.32
C ILE A 85 -16.13 -9.32 15.89
N ILE A 86 -15.93 -9.60 14.60
CA ILE A 86 -14.74 -10.28 14.09
C ILE A 86 -13.69 -9.32 13.51
N GLU A 87 -14.01 -8.03 13.39
CA GLU A 87 -13.20 -7.08 12.62
C GLU A 87 -11.76 -7.03 13.11
N GLU A 88 -11.55 -6.92 14.42
CA GLU A 88 -10.20 -6.83 15.00
C GLU A 88 -9.40 -8.13 14.79
N ASP A 89 -10.03 -9.29 14.90
CA ASP A 89 -9.38 -10.60 14.68
C ASP A 89 -9.04 -10.83 13.19
N PHE A 90 -9.84 -10.26 12.28
CA PHE A 90 -9.69 -10.43 10.84
C PHE A 90 -8.88 -9.31 10.17
N LYS A 91 -8.56 -8.25 10.91
CA LYS A 91 -7.80 -7.12 10.41
C LYS A 91 -6.37 -7.56 10.11
N THR A 92 -5.85 -7.11 8.97
CA THR A 92 -4.44 -7.29 8.63
C THR A 92 -3.83 -5.93 8.48
N SER A 93 -2.78 -5.66 9.27
CA SER A 93 -2.07 -4.38 9.20
C SER A 93 -1.32 -4.27 7.86
N PRO A 94 -1.36 -3.10 7.21
CA PRO A 94 -0.52 -2.81 6.06
C PRO A 94 0.96 -3.04 6.37
N SER A 95 1.69 -3.54 5.38
CA SER A 95 3.14 -3.70 5.47
C SER A 95 3.80 -3.30 4.15
N ILE A 96 5.12 -3.17 4.14
CA ILE A 96 5.88 -2.86 2.91
C ILE A 96 5.56 -3.88 1.79
N LYS A 97 5.35 -5.15 2.15
CA LYS A 97 5.03 -6.22 1.18
C LYS A 97 3.57 -6.22 0.75
N ILE A 98 2.66 -5.77 1.62
CA ILE A 98 1.22 -5.76 1.39
C ILE A 98 0.70 -4.38 1.82
N PRO A 99 0.81 -3.37 0.96
CA PRO A 99 0.41 -1.99 1.32
C PRO A 99 -1.10 -1.86 1.48
N GLU A 100 -1.86 -2.66 0.74
CA GLU A 100 -3.33 -2.65 0.76
C GLU A 100 -3.87 -4.07 1.02
N PRO A 101 -3.88 -4.52 2.29
CA PRO A 101 -4.40 -5.83 2.64
C PRO A 101 -5.90 -5.95 2.37
N ILE A 102 -6.38 -7.20 2.27
CA ILE A 102 -7.82 -7.49 2.15
C ILE A 102 -8.49 -7.10 3.47
N THR A 103 -9.57 -6.31 3.39
CA THR A 103 -10.28 -5.81 4.58
C THR A 103 -11.06 -6.93 5.26
N ALA A 104 -11.40 -6.73 6.54
CA ALA A 104 -12.25 -7.70 7.26
C ALA A 104 -13.61 -7.89 6.57
N ALA A 105 -14.21 -6.81 6.06
CA ALA A 105 -15.47 -6.85 5.32
C ALA A 105 -15.36 -7.68 4.02
N GLU A 106 -14.27 -7.50 3.26
CA GLU A 106 -14.01 -8.29 2.06
C GLU A 106 -13.84 -9.79 2.37
N LYS A 107 -13.08 -10.11 3.43
CA LYS A 107 -12.90 -11.50 3.90
C LYS A 107 -14.23 -12.12 4.33
N LEU A 108 -15.05 -11.38 5.07
CA LEU A 108 -16.37 -11.83 5.50
C LEU A 108 -17.28 -12.08 4.30
N ALA A 109 -17.29 -11.17 3.32
CA ALA A 109 -18.10 -11.32 2.12
C ALA A 109 -17.70 -12.55 1.29
N ILE A 110 -16.40 -12.81 1.10
CA ILE A 110 -15.94 -14.03 0.45
C ILE A 110 -16.42 -15.25 1.25
N THR A 111 -16.25 -15.23 2.57
CA THR A 111 -16.61 -16.36 3.45
C THR A 111 -18.10 -16.69 3.36
N LEU A 112 -18.98 -15.69 3.51
CA LEU A 112 -20.43 -15.86 3.43
C LEU A 112 -20.92 -16.26 2.04
N ARG A 113 -20.15 -15.97 0.99
CA ARG A 113 -20.50 -16.41 -0.38
C ARG A 113 -20.38 -17.92 -0.56
N TYR A 114 -19.49 -18.59 0.18
CA TYR A 114 -19.22 -20.02 0.03
C TYR A 114 -19.82 -20.91 1.14
N LEU A 115 -20.63 -20.33 2.03
CA LEU A 115 -21.44 -21.02 3.06
C LEU A 115 -22.89 -21.24 2.59
#